data_AF-A0A0M2DJ27-F1
#
_entry.id   AF-A0A0M2DJ27-F1
#
_cell.length_a   1.000
_cell.length_b   1.000
_cell.length_c   1.000
_cell.angle_alpha   90.00
_cell.angle_beta   90.00
_cell.angle_gamma   90.00
#
_symmetry.space_group_name_H-M   'P 1'
#
loop_
_entity.id
_entity.type
_entity.pdbx_description
1 polymer ?
#
loop_
_entity_poly.entity_id
_entity_poly.type
_entity_poly.pdbx_seq_one_letter_code
_entity_poly.pdbx_strand_id
1 'polypeptide(L)'
;MLLGVNLIAVKVFGELEFWFALIKVVTIVATLVLGVAIITTGWGPLGQTASFTNLWSHGGFAPVGMVGVVFTLQIACFAYTGVELIGVTAGEAESPEKVLPRATNSIVYRILIFYIGALIVIMSLVPWNELSPDMSPFVHVFDKLGIPAAAGIINFVVITAAASSCNSGIFSTGRMLYTLAQFKQAPARLGRVNARHVPAAGIVLSAAFMLLGVVLNYLVPEEAFIYVTSIATIGAVWTWGIIVFSHLRYRRAVRLGHAAAVAYRMPGAPFTNWFVLAFLAVVLVCLSLDASTRVALYIAPLWFALLTIGYRLYAVKPEQRQSLAQAQQQAA
;
A
#
# COMPACT_ATOMS: atom_id res chain seq x y z
N MET A 1 -13.73 15.13 -8.88
CA MET A 1 -12.60 15.96 -8.39
C MET A 1 -11.24 15.33 -8.66
N LEU A 2 -10.92 14.16 -8.07
CA LEU A 2 -9.60 13.51 -8.22
C LEU A 2 -9.18 13.28 -9.68
N LEU A 3 -10.10 12.81 -10.53
CA LEU A 3 -9.84 12.65 -11.96
C LEU A 3 -9.44 13.98 -12.63
N GLY A 4 -10.14 15.07 -12.31
CA GLY A 4 -9.83 16.40 -12.86
C GLY A 4 -8.44 16.88 -12.48
N VAL A 5 -8.07 16.72 -11.19
CA VAL A 5 -6.72 17.05 -10.69
C VAL A 5 -5.63 16.29 -11.47
N ASN A 6 -5.81 14.98 -11.64
CA ASN A 6 -4.84 14.14 -12.34
C ASN A 6 -4.69 14.48 -13.83
N LEU A 7 -5.73 15.08 -14.45
CA LEU A 7 -5.71 15.49 -15.85
C LEU A 7 -5.16 16.92 -16.06
N ILE A 8 -5.03 17.73 -15.00
CA ILE A 8 -4.68 19.15 -15.11
C ILE A 8 -3.19 19.40 -15.00
N ALA A 9 -2.48 18.87 -14.01
CA ALA A 9 -1.03 19.00 -13.92
C ALA A 9 -0.42 18.06 -12.87
N VAL A 10 0.71 17.44 -13.19
CA VAL A 10 1.54 16.65 -12.25
C VAL A 10 2.01 17.51 -11.06
N LYS A 11 2.20 18.82 -11.27
CA LYS A 11 2.56 19.75 -10.19
C LYS A 11 1.45 19.89 -9.13
N VAL A 12 0.18 19.92 -9.56
CA VAL A 12 -0.97 20.02 -8.65
C VAL A 12 -1.16 18.72 -7.86
N PHE A 13 -0.80 17.57 -8.43
CA PHE A 13 -0.74 16.30 -7.69
C PHE A 13 0.24 16.39 -6.52
N GLY A 14 1.47 16.88 -6.76
CA GLY A 14 2.50 16.99 -5.71
C GLY A 14 2.10 17.94 -4.56
N GLU A 15 1.50 19.09 -4.89
CA GLU A 15 1.02 20.05 -3.88
C GLU A 15 -0.13 19.47 -3.06
N LEU A 16 -1.11 18.81 -3.69
CA LEU A 16 -2.21 18.17 -2.96
C LEU A 16 -1.74 17.04 -2.05
N GLU A 17 -0.85 16.18 -2.55
CA GLU A 17 -0.28 15.11 -1.73
C GLU A 17 0.53 15.66 -0.55
N PHE A 18 1.23 16.79 -0.72
CA PHE A 18 1.90 17.46 0.39
C PHE A 18 0.91 17.88 1.49
N TRP A 19 -0.19 18.54 1.11
CA TRP A 19 -1.22 18.95 2.08
C TRP A 19 -1.94 17.77 2.72
N PHE A 20 -2.29 16.74 1.95
CA PHE A 20 -2.90 15.52 2.50
C PHE A 20 -1.95 14.78 3.44
N ALA A 21 -0.65 14.72 3.12
CA ALA A 21 0.35 14.15 4.00
C ALA A 21 0.49 14.95 5.30
N LEU A 22 0.49 16.28 5.23
CA LEU A 22 0.60 17.14 6.41
C LEU A 22 -0.55 16.91 7.40
N ILE A 23 -1.79 16.87 6.91
CA ILE A 23 -2.98 16.61 7.75
C ILE A 23 -2.80 15.29 8.52
N LYS A 24 -2.45 14.21 7.81
CA LYS A 24 -2.23 12.88 8.40
C LYS A 24 -1.13 12.89 9.47
N VAL A 25 0.01 13.48 9.15
CA VAL A 25 1.18 13.51 10.06
C VAL A 25 0.86 14.30 11.32
N VAL A 26 0.25 15.48 11.19
CA VAL A 26 -0.12 16.32 12.34
C VAL A 26 -1.10 15.58 13.25
N THR A 27 -2.12 14.92 12.69
CA THR A 27 -3.09 14.14 13.49
C THR A 27 -2.41 13.01 14.26
N ILE A 28 -1.56 12.21 13.60
CA ILE A 28 -0.87 11.10 14.27
C ILE A 28 0.05 11.62 15.37
N VAL A 29 0.86 12.65 15.09
CA VAL A 29 1.76 13.23 16.09
C VAL A 29 0.97 13.81 17.28
N ALA A 30 -0.15 14.50 17.03
CA ALA A 30 -1.02 15.01 18.08
C ALA A 30 -1.57 13.87 18.96
N THR A 31 -2.06 12.78 18.35
CA THR A 31 -2.51 11.60 19.09
C THR A 31 -1.40 10.98 19.93
N LEU A 32 -0.19 10.84 19.38
CA LEU A 32 0.96 10.29 20.10
C LEU A 32 1.33 11.14 21.33
N VAL A 33 1.47 12.45 21.14
CA VAL A 33 1.83 13.38 22.22
C VAL A 33 0.75 13.41 23.30
N LEU A 34 -0.52 13.54 22.90
CA LEU A 34 -1.64 13.57 23.83
C LEU A 34 -1.75 12.26 24.62
N GLY A 35 -1.65 11.13 23.93
CA GLY A 35 -1.77 9.83 24.58
C GLY A 35 -0.64 9.54 25.55
N VAL A 36 0.61 9.86 25.19
CA VAL A 36 1.75 9.75 26.13
C VAL A 36 1.57 10.69 27.32
N ALA A 37 1.10 11.93 27.10
CA ALA A 37 0.81 12.85 28.18
C ALA A 37 -0.25 12.28 29.14
N ILE A 38 -1.35 11.72 28.63
CA ILE A 38 -2.39 11.08 29.46
C ILE A 38 -1.84 9.90 30.26
N ILE A 39 -1.10 9.00 29.61
CA ILE A 39 -0.53 7.81 30.27
C ILE A 39 0.45 8.20 31.39
N THR A 40 1.25 9.26 31.20
CA THR A 40 2.28 9.67 32.17
C THR A 40 1.74 10.57 33.28
N THR A 41 0.76 11.42 33.00
CA THR A 41 0.20 12.37 33.98
C THR A 41 -1.04 11.84 34.69
N GLY A 42 -1.68 10.80 34.15
CA GLY A 42 -2.98 10.33 34.64
C GLY A 42 -4.10 11.37 34.42
N TRP A 43 -3.92 12.30 33.49
CA TRP A 43 -4.85 13.39 33.25
C TRP A 43 -6.05 12.96 32.39
N GLY A 44 -7.24 13.48 32.73
CA GLY A 44 -8.46 13.27 31.98
C GLY A 44 -9.19 11.95 32.30
N PRO A 45 -10.33 11.68 31.63
CA PRO A 45 -11.21 10.56 31.95
C PRO A 45 -10.54 9.18 31.80
N LEU A 46 -9.59 9.06 30.87
CA LEU A 46 -8.81 7.83 30.65
C LEU A 46 -7.61 7.71 31.58
N GLY A 47 -7.24 8.73 32.35
CA GLY A 47 -5.99 8.77 33.08
C GLY A 47 -5.80 7.66 34.12
N GLN A 48 -6.90 7.14 34.69
CA GLN A 48 -6.84 6.04 35.67
C GLN A 48 -6.74 4.65 35.01
N THR A 49 -7.25 4.50 33.79
CA THR A 49 -7.26 3.23 33.07
C THR A 49 -6.12 3.13 32.05
N ALA A 50 -5.57 4.26 31.63
CA ALA A 50 -4.46 4.34 30.69
C ALA A 50 -3.16 3.82 31.32
N SER A 51 -2.61 2.77 30.73
CA SER A 51 -1.34 2.18 31.17
C SER A 51 -0.70 1.41 30.03
N PHE A 52 0.63 1.45 29.93
CA PHE A 52 1.38 0.57 29.02
C PHE A 52 1.14 -0.91 29.30
N THR A 53 0.73 -1.27 30.52
CA THR A 53 0.39 -2.66 30.86
C THR A 53 -0.83 -3.17 30.09
N ASN A 54 -1.71 -2.29 29.58
CA ASN A 54 -2.87 -2.67 28.77
C ASN A 54 -2.49 -3.43 27.50
N LEU A 55 -1.24 -3.30 27.04
CA LEU A 55 -0.69 -4.05 25.92
C LEU A 55 -0.57 -5.56 26.18
N TRP A 56 -0.57 -6.00 27.44
CA TRP A 56 -0.45 -7.42 27.81
C TRP A 56 -1.30 -7.86 29.00
N SER A 57 -1.96 -6.97 29.72
CA SER A 57 -2.79 -7.31 30.89
C SER A 57 -4.10 -8.03 30.52
N HIS A 58 -4.57 -7.89 29.27
CA HIS A 58 -5.82 -8.47 28.80
C HIS A 58 -5.59 -9.75 27.97
N GLY A 59 -4.96 -10.76 28.57
CA GLY A 59 -4.68 -12.05 27.92
C GLY A 59 -3.28 -12.18 27.32
N GLY A 60 -2.33 -11.33 27.69
CA GLY A 60 -0.96 -11.36 27.19
C GLY A 60 -0.79 -10.72 25.81
N PHE A 61 0.36 -10.95 25.19
CA PHE A 61 0.68 -10.43 23.85
C PHE A 61 -0.17 -11.06 22.73
N ALA A 62 -0.56 -12.33 22.93
CA ALA A 62 -1.33 -13.11 21.95
C ALA A 62 -2.60 -13.68 22.61
N PRO A 63 -3.60 -12.83 22.93
CA PRO A 63 -4.78 -13.24 23.70
C PRO A 63 -5.67 -14.27 22.98
N VAL A 64 -5.63 -14.30 21.64
CA VAL A 64 -6.32 -15.29 20.79
C VAL A 64 -5.35 -16.38 20.32
N GLY A 65 -4.19 -16.50 20.96
CA GLY A 65 -3.10 -17.42 20.60
C GLY A 65 -2.28 -16.98 19.38
N MET A 66 -1.15 -17.65 19.17
CA MET A 66 -0.22 -17.35 18.07
C MET A 66 -0.84 -17.57 16.68
N VAL A 67 -1.79 -18.51 16.58
CA VAL A 67 -2.56 -18.74 15.35
C VAL A 67 -3.35 -17.48 14.98
N GLY A 68 -4.02 -16.85 15.95
CA GLY A 68 -4.73 -15.59 15.73
C GLY A 68 -3.81 -14.47 15.23
N VAL A 69 -2.60 -14.35 15.79
CA VAL A 69 -1.58 -13.40 15.31
C VAL A 69 -1.19 -13.65 13.85
N VAL A 70 -1.08 -14.92 13.46
CA VAL A 70 -0.78 -15.28 12.07
C VAL A 70 -1.93 -14.90 11.12
N PHE A 71 -3.19 -15.07 11.55
CA PHE A 71 -4.35 -14.64 10.76
C PHE A 71 -4.45 -13.11 10.59
N THR A 72 -3.99 -12.31 11.56
CA THR A 72 -3.99 -10.84 11.40
C THR A 72 -2.91 -10.34 10.43
N LEU A 73 -1.93 -11.17 10.06
CA LEU A 73 -0.90 -10.78 9.09
C LEU A 73 -1.50 -10.42 7.72
N GLN A 74 -2.63 -11.01 7.32
CA GLN A 74 -3.25 -10.73 6.02
C GLN A 74 -3.69 -9.26 5.90
N ILE A 75 -4.41 -8.76 6.91
CA ILE A 75 -4.89 -7.38 6.92
C ILE A 75 -3.75 -6.39 7.18
N ALA A 76 -2.75 -6.81 7.96
CA ALA A 76 -1.52 -6.05 8.12
C ALA A 76 -0.75 -5.91 6.79
N CYS A 77 -0.66 -6.97 5.98
CA CYS A 77 -0.04 -6.91 4.65
C CYS A 77 -0.79 -5.98 3.71
N PHE A 78 -2.13 -6.07 3.70
CA PHE A 78 -2.97 -5.16 2.92
C PHE A 78 -2.64 -3.69 3.23
N ALA A 79 -2.50 -3.34 4.50
CA ALA A 79 -2.22 -1.97 4.94
C ALA A 79 -0.91 -1.37 4.40
N TYR A 80 0.02 -2.20 3.92
CA TYR A 80 1.30 -1.77 3.32
C TYR A 80 1.35 -1.97 1.80
N THR A 81 0.24 -2.32 1.16
CA THR A 81 0.15 -2.37 -0.31
C THR A 81 0.35 -0.97 -0.88
N GLY A 82 1.09 -0.86 -1.98
CA GLY A 82 1.40 0.41 -2.64
C GLY A 82 2.75 1.01 -2.29
N VAL A 83 3.49 0.47 -1.32
CA VAL A 83 4.88 0.88 -1.05
C VAL A 83 5.83 0.58 -2.23
N GLU A 84 5.46 -0.37 -3.09
CA GLU A 84 6.12 -0.65 -4.37
C GLU A 84 6.06 0.53 -5.36
N LEU A 85 5.18 1.51 -5.15
CA LEU A 85 5.03 2.67 -6.03
C LEU A 85 6.31 3.52 -6.15
N ILE A 86 7.19 3.44 -5.14
CA ILE A 86 8.52 4.06 -5.18
C ILE A 86 9.32 3.57 -6.40
N GLY A 87 9.13 2.31 -6.79
CA GLY A 87 9.78 1.75 -7.97
C GLY A 87 9.32 2.40 -9.28
N VAL A 88 8.04 2.81 -9.36
CA VAL A 88 7.50 3.49 -10.55
C VAL A 88 8.04 4.91 -10.65
N THR A 89 8.14 5.61 -9.52
CA THR A 89 8.65 6.99 -9.48
C THR A 89 10.18 7.07 -9.51
N ALA A 90 10.88 5.96 -9.27
CA ALA A 90 12.33 5.88 -9.34
C ALA A 90 12.89 6.27 -10.71
N GLY A 91 12.19 5.93 -11.80
CA GLY A 91 12.61 6.27 -13.16
C GLY A 91 12.50 7.76 -13.51
N GLU A 92 11.73 8.52 -12.72
CA GLU A 92 11.52 9.96 -12.90
C GLU A 92 12.26 10.80 -11.84
N ALA A 93 12.93 10.15 -10.88
CA ALA A 93 13.57 10.83 -9.77
C ALA A 93 14.89 11.49 -10.19
N GLU A 94 15.08 12.74 -9.82
CA GLU A 94 16.39 13.40 -9.93
C GLU A 94 17.39 12.75 -8.97
N SER A 95 18.58 12.40 -9.46
CA SER A 95 19.63 11.74 -8.65
C SER A 95 19.12 10.49 -7.89
N PRO A 96 18.63 9.46 -8.60
CA PRO A 96 17.98 8.30 -7.99
C PRO A 96 18.89 7.56 -7.01
N GLU A 97 20.20 7.57 -7.24
CA GLU A 97 21.21 6.97 -6.37
C GLU A 97 21.25 7.57 -4.95
N LYS A 98 20.83 8.83 -4.78
CA LYS A 98 20.78 9.52 -3.48
C LYS A 98 19.38 9.54 -2.91
N VAL A 99 18.37 9.80 -3.76
CA VAL A 99 16.98 9.99 -3.33
C VAL A 99 16.33 8.66 -2.94
N LEU A 100 16.54 7.59 -3.71
CA LEU A 100 15.89 6.30 -3.43
C LEU A 100 16.33 5.70 -2.10
N PRO A 101 17.63 5.60 -1.74
CA PRO A 101 18.02 5.07 -0.44
C PRO A 101 17.45 5.86 0.73
N ARG A 102 17.43 7.20 0.62
CA ARG A 102 16.86 8.08 1.65
C ARG A 102 15.36 7.85 1.78
N ALA A 103 14.63 7.82 0.67
CA ALA A 103 13.19 7.58 0.67
C ALA A 103 12.84 6.21 1.25
N THR A 104 13.50 5.13 0.79
CA THR A 104 13.29 3.77 1.28
C THR A 104 13.59 3.64 2.77
N ASN A 105 14.74 4.14 3.24
CA ASN A 105 15.07 4.06 4.66
C ASN A 105 14.12 4.90 5.53
N SER A 106 13.64 6.05 5.03
CA SER A 106 12.69 6.87 5.77
C SER A 106 11.36 6.18 6.03
N ILE A 107 10.94 5.26 5.15
CA ILE A 107 9.70 4.51 5.31
C ILE A 107 9.74 3.64 6.55
N VAL A 108 10.85 2.97 6.82
CA VAL A 108 11.00 2.10 7.99
C VAL A 108 10.75 2.89 9.27
N TYR A 109 11.43 4.03 9.45
CA TYR A 109 11.24 4.86 10.64
C TYR A 109 9.82 5.44 10.73
N ARG A 110 9.20 5.81 9.60
CA ARG A 110 7.81 6.28 9.56
C ARG A 110 6.83 5.20 9.99
N ILE A 111 7.04 3.93 9.59
CA ILE A 111 6.22 2.80 10.04
C ILE A 111 6.38 2.60 11.55
N LEU A 112 7.61 2.58 12.06
CA LEU A 112 7.86 2.43 13.49
C LEU A 112 7.19 3.54 14.32
N ILE A 113 7.34 4.79 13.91
CA ILE A 113 6.82 5.94 14.67
C ILE A 113 5.30 6.07 14.52
N PHE A 114 4.79 6.14 13.29
CA PHE A 114 3.40 6.50 13.05
C PHE A 114 2.43 5.33 13.15
N TYR A 115 2.87 4.09 12.90
CA TYR A 115 1.99 2.93 12.98
C TYR A 115 2.18 2.22 14.32
N ILE A 116 3.38 1.71 14.59
CA ILE A 116 3.64 0.97 15.82
C ILE A 116 3.48 1.89 17.03
N GLY A 117 4.05 3.10 16.98
CA GLY A 117 3.85 4.09 18.04
C GLY A 117 2.38 4.43 18.28
N ALA A 118 1.58 4.61 17.22
CA ALA A 118 0.16 4.93 17.38
C ALA A 118 -0.62 3.76 17.99
N LEU A 119 -0.36 2.53 17.57
CA LEU A 119 -0.97 1.34 18.16
C LEU A 119 -0.58 1.17 19.63
N ILE A 120 0.71 1.36 19.97
CA ILE A 120 1.17 1.33 21.36
C ILE A 120 0.39 2.34 22.19
N VAL A 121 0.28 3.58 21.75
CA VAL A 121 -0.41 4.63 22.49
C VAL A 121 -1.91 4.35 22.59
N ILE A 122 -2.58 4.02 21.49
CA ILE A 122 -4.03 3.75 21.47
C ILE A 122 -4.36 2.57 22.39
N MET A 123 -3.64 1.46 22.28
CA MET A 123 -3.89 0.26 23.07
C MET A 123 -3.47 0.42 24.54
N SER A 124 -2.55 1.34 24.84
CA SER A 124 -2.24 1.73 26.22
C SER A 124 -3.35 2.58 26.83
N LEU A 125 -4.01 3.43 26.04
CA LEU A 125 -5.14 4.25 26.49
C LEU A 125 -6.43 3.44 26.65
N VAL A 126 -6.72 2.57 25.68
CA VAL A 126 -7.94 1.76 25.63
C VAL A 126 -7.54 0.31 25.31
N PRO A 127 -7.79 -0.64 26.23
CA PRO A 127 -7.52 -2.05 26.02
C PRO A 127 -8.13 -2.59 24.72
N TRP A 128 -7.45 -3.56 24.10
CA TRP A 128 -7.83 -4.11 22.80
C TRP A 128 -9.25 -4.71 22.78
N ASN A 129 -9.70 -5.25 23.91
CA ASN A 129 -11.02 -5.87 24.09
C ASN A 129 -12.15 -4.85 24.25
N GLU A 130 -11.84 -3.56 24.35
CA GLU A 130 -12.82 -2.47 24.40
C GLU A 130 -12.90 -1.67 23.08
N LEU A 131 -12.04 -1.98 22.11
CA LEU A 131 -12.07 -1.34 20.81
C LEU A 131 -13.18 -1.97 19.96
N SER A 132 -14.15 -1.15 19.55
CA SER A 132 -15.17 -1.59 18.60
C SER A 132 -14.59 -1.69 17.18
N PRO A 133 -14.90 -2.75 16.42
CA PRO A 133 -14.54 -2.86 15.01
C PRO A 133 -15.33 -1.88 14.11
N ASP A 134 -16.48 -1.36 14.58
CA ASP A 134 -17.40 -0.56 13.78
C ASP A 134 -17.02 0.93 13.71
N MET A 135 -16.05 1.36 14.52
CA MET A 135 -15.60 2.74 14.58
C MET A 135 -14.08 2.82 14.63
N SER A 136 -13.54 3.94 14.12
CA SER A 136 -12.10 4.16 14.14
C SER A 136 -11.57 4.15 15.59
N PRO A 137 -10.52 3.38 15.90
CA PRO A 137 -9.89 3.39 17.22
C PRO A 137 -9.43 4.78 17.67
N PHE A 138 -9.02 5.64 16.71
CA PHE A 138 -8.70 7.04 17.00
C PHE A 138 -9.95 7.78 17.50
N VAL A 139 -11.07 7.67 16.79
CA VAL A 139 -12.35 8.29 17.20
C VAL A 139 -12.73 7.80 18.60
N HIS A 140 -12.65 6.49 18.83
CA HIS A 140 -13.03 5.88 20.11
C HIS A 140 -12.20 6.41 21.29
N VAL A 141 -10.89 6.55 21.13
CA VAL A 141 -10.03 7.15 22.16
C VAL A 141 -10.44 8.60 22.44
N PHE A 142 -10.64 9.41 21.41
CA PHE A 142 -11.00 10.82 21.63
C PHE A 142 -12.41 11.01 22.19
N ASP A 143 -13.33 10.11 21.86
CA ASP A 143 -14.68 10.09 22.41
C ASP A 143 -14.65 9.79 23.92
N LYS A 144 -13.85 8.79 24.33
CA LYS A 144 -13.59 8.52 25.75
C LYS A 144 -12.88 9.67 26.49
N LEU A 145 -12.15 10.53 25.78
CA LEU A 145 -11.57 11.76 26.33
C LEU A 145 -12.58 12.92 26.45
N GLY A 146 -13.81 12.75 25.95
CA GLY A 146 -14.87 13.75 26.02
C GLY A 146 -14.65 14.93 25.09
N ILE A 147 -13.93 14.75 23.96
CA ILE A 147 -13.68 15.83 22.99
C ILE A 147 -14.80 15.82 21.92
N PRO A 148 -15.79 16.74 21.98
CA PRO A 148 -17.03 16.61 21.20
C PRO A 148 -16.83 16.72 19.67
N ALA A 149 -15.78 17.43 19.24
CA ALA A 149 -15.47 17.62 17.82
C ALA A 149 -14.51 16.54 17.26
N ALA A 150 -13.99 15.65 18.09
CA ALA A 150 -12.91 14.76 17.67
C ALA A 150 -13.35 13.72 16.65
N ALA A 151 -14.56 13.18 16.77
CA ALA A 151 -15.11 12.28 15.76
C ALA A 151 -15.13 12.93 14.37
N GLY A 152 -15.59 14.19 14.29
CA GLY A 152 -15.61 14.96 13.05
C GLY A 152 -14.22 15.22 12.48
N ILE A 153 -13.26 15.63 13.33
CA ILE A 153 -11.87 15.89 12.93
C ILE A 153 -11.21 14.61 12.40
N ILE A 154 -11.33 13.49 13.12
CA ILE A 154 -10.72 12.24 12.72
C ILE A 154 -11.40 11.69 11.46
N ASN A 155 -12.72 11.77 11.33
CA ASN A 155 -13.41 11.38 10.10
C ASN A 155 -12.96 12.22 8.91
N PHE A 156 -12.77 13.53 9.09
CA PHE A 156 -12.18 14.39 8.07
C PHE A 156 -10.77 13.91 7.67
N VAL A 157 -9.91 13.62 8.65
CA VAL A 157 -8.55 13.10 8.41
C VAL A 157 -8.61 11.77 7.65
N VAL A 158 -9.47 10.84 8.05
CA VAL A 158 -9.64 9.54 7.37
C VAL A 158 -10.09 9.71 5.93
N ILE A 159 -11.04 10.62 5.65
CA ILE A 159 -11.49 10.91 4.28
C ILE A 159 -10.34 11.51 3.46
N THR A 160 -9.54 12.42 4.03
CA THR A 160 -8.36 12.96 3.31
C THR A 160 -7.29 11.90 3.06
N ALA A 161 -7.10 10.96 4.00
CA ALA A 161 -6.20 9.83 3.84
C ALA A 161 -6.66 8.90 2.70
N ALA A 162 -7.96 8.56 2.68
CA ALA A 162 -8.56 7.77 1.62
C ALA A 162 -8.46 8.47 0.26
N ALA A 163 -8.72 9.79 0.21
CA ALA A 163 -8.61 10.58 -1.01
C ALA A 163 -7.17 10.58 -1.57
N SER A 164 -6.16 10.74 -0.71
CA SER A 164 -4.72 10.66 -1.07
C SER A 164 -4.34 9.27 -1.61
N SER A 165 -4.79 8.19 -0.96
CA SER A 165 -4.58 6.82 -1.45
C SER A 165 -5.24 6.59 -2.81
N CYS A 166 -6.49 7.06 -2.99
CA CYS A 166 -7.19 6.96 -4.27
C CYS A 166 -6.49 7.75 -5.38
N ASN A 167 -6.03 8.96 -5.06
CA ASN A 167 -5.31 9.83 -5.98
C ASN A 167 -4.01 9.17 -6.48
N SER A 168 -3.20 8.64 -5.55
CA SER A 168 -1.98 7.89 -5.86
C SER A 168 -2.27 6.63 -6.69
N GLY A 169 -3.35 5.90 -6.38
CA GLY A 169 -3.77 4.72 -7.13
C GLY A 169 -4.17 5.02 -8.57
N ILE A 170 -4.96 6.07 -8.81
CA ILE A 170 -5.36 6.52 -10.15
C ILE A 170 -4.14 6.91 -10.98
N PHE A 171 -3.25 7.70 -10.36
CA PHE A 171 -2.03 8.20 -10.99
C PHE A 171 -1.07 7.07 -11.38
N SER A 172 -0.76 6.20 -10.42
CA SER A 172 0.10 5.04 -10.58
C SER A 172 -0.39 4.10 -11.68
N THR A 173 -1.66 3.72 -11.62
CA THR A 173 -2.26 2.78 -12.57
C THR A 173 -2.24 3.34 -13.98
N GLY A 174 -2.57 4.63 -14.14
CA GLY A 174 -2.51 5.31 -15.44
C GLY A 174 -1.11 5.25 -16.07
N ARG A 175 -0.06 5.43 -15.26
CA ARG A 175 1.35 5.33 -15.71
C ARG A 175 1.77 3.91 -16.00
N MET A 176 1.39 2.93 -15.18
CA MET A 176 1.68 1.52 -15.46
C MET A 176 1.04 1.06 -16.77
N LEU A 177 -0.21 1.44 -17.03
CA LEU A 177 -0.90 1.16 -18.30
C LEU A 177 -0.20 1.83 -19.50
N TYR A 178 0.27 3.08 -19.32
CA TYR A 178 1.06 3.77 -20.32
C TYR A 178 2.37 3.05 -20.63
N THR A 179 3.13 2.66 -19.60
CA THR A 179 4.38 1.91 -19.75
C THR A 179 4.16 0.57 -20.45
N LEU A 180 3.11 -0.17 -20.08
CA LEU A 180 2.73 -1.41 -20.78
C LEU A 180 2.45 -1.15 -22.26
N ALA A 181 1.76 -0.06 -22.61
CA ALA A 181 1.49 0.29 -23.99
C ALA A 181 2.75 0.70 -24.77
N GLN A 182 3.74 1.33 -24.14
CA GLN A 182 5.05 1.61 -24.76
C GLN A 182 5.79 0.32 -25.13
N PHE A 183 5.70 -0.70 -24.28
CA PHE A 183 6.24 -2.03 -24.57
C PHE A 183 5.33 -2.88 -25.46
N LYS A 184 4.26 -2.29 -26.02
CA LYS A 184 3.26 -2.97 -26.84
C LYS A 184 2.69 -4.20 -26.11
N GLN A 185 2.39 -4.05 -24.82
CA GLN A 185 1.75 -5.05 -23.96
C GLN A 185 0.34 -4.61 -23.52
N ALA A 186 -0.13 -3.48 -24.06
CA ALA A 186 -1.47 -2.94 -23.84
C ALA A 186 -1.95 -2.19 -25.11
N PRO A 187 -3.26 -1.90 -25.25
CA PRO A 187 -3.78 -1.16 -26.39
C PRO A 187 -3.03 0.15 -26.68
N ALA A 188 -2.72 0.40 -27.95
CA ALA A 188 -1.95 1.59 -28.38
C ALA A 188 -2.54 2.93 -27.94
N ARG A 189 -3.87 3.01 -27.71
CA ARG A 189 -4.52 4.22 -27.17
C ARG A 189 -4.03 4.59 -25.77
N LEU A 190 -3.65 3.61 -24.94
CA LEU A 190 -3.11 3.83 -23.60
C LEU A 190 -1.67 4.36 -23.61
N GLY A 191 -0.97 4.21 -24.74
CA GLY A 191 0.40 4.71 -24.93
C GLY A 191 0.47 6.16 -25.39
N ARG A 192 -0.65 6.88 -25.43
CA ARG A 192 -0.70 8.31 -25.82
C ARG A 192 -0.75 9.19 -24.59
N VAL A 193 -0.04 10.32 -24.63
CA VAL A 193 -0.15 11.40 -23.66
C VAL A 193 -0.99 12.55 -24.24
N ASN A 194 -1.64 13.32 -23.37
CA ASN A 194 -2.32 14.55 -23.78
C ASN A 194 -1.34 15.72 -23.97
N ALA A 195 -1.83 16.90 -24.35
CA ALA A 195 -1.02 18.11 -24.53
C ALA A 195 -0.25 18.57 -23.26
N ARG A 196 -0.60 18.02 -22.09
CA ARG A 196 0.04 18.29 -20.80
C ARG A 196 0.99 17.17 -20.38
N HIS A 197 1.36 16.26 -21.29
CA HIS A 197 2.25 15.12 -21.06
C HIS A 197 1.74 14.11 -20.02
N VAL A 198 0.42 13.99 -19.88
CA VAL A 198 -0.24 13.08 -18.94
C VAL A 198 -0.92 11.92 -19.71
N PRO A 199 -0.79 10.65 -19.27
CA PRO A 199 -1.45 9.49 -19.89
C PRO A 199 -2.96 9.44 -19.56
N ALA A 200 -3.72 10.39 -20.12
CA ALA A 200 -5.12 10.64 -19.78
C ALA A 200 -6.02 9.40 -19.95
N ALA A 201 -5.82 8.60 -21.01
CA ALA A 201 -6.62 7.41 -21.25
C ALA A 201 -6.47 6.36 -20.14
N GLY A 202 -5.25 6.14 -19.65
CA GLY A 202 -4.99 5.24 -18.52
C GLY A 202 -5.59 5.74 -17.22
N ILE A 203 -5.51 7.05 -16.97
CA ILE A 203 -6.08 7.69 -15.76
C ILE A 203 -7.61 7.58 -15.75
N VAL A 204 -8.27 7.87 -16.88
CA VAL A 204 -9.72 7.75 -17.02
C VAL A 204 -10.15 6.29 -16.83
N LEU A 205 -9.43 5.34 -17.42
CA LEU A 205 -9.71 3.92 -17.24
C LEU A 205 -9.57 3.51 -15.78
N SER A 206 -8.50 3.93 -15.10
CA SER A 206 -8.30 3.64 -13.68
C SER A 206 -9.42 4.23 -12.80
N ALA A 207 -9.86 5.45 -13.08
CA ALA A 207 -10.97 6.06 -12.35
C ALA A 207 -12.30 5.34 -12.61
N ALA A 208 -12.54 4.87 -13.83
CA ALA A 208 -13.73 4.07 -14.15
C ALA A 208 -13.74 2.73 -13.40
N PHE A 209 -12.59 2.05 -13.28
CA PHE A 209 -12.47 0.82 -12.49
C PHE A 209 -12.73 1.06 -11.00
N MET A 210 -12.31 2.21 -10.45
CA MET A 210 -12.65 2.58 -9.06
C MET A 210 -14.16 2.72 -8.84
N LEU A 211 -14.93 3.20 -9.84
CA LEU A 211 -16.39 3.27 -9.73
C LEU A 211 -17.04 1.89 -9.60
N LEU A 212 -16.43 0.84 -10.15
CA LEU A 212 -16.91 -0.53 -9.94
C LEU A 212 -16.84 -0.92 -8.45
N GLY A 213 -15.83 -0.43 -7.71
CA GLY A 213 -15.75 -0.62 -6.26
C GLY A 213 -16.90 0.09 -5.51
N VAL A 214 -17.34 1.25 -5.98
CA VAL A 214 -18.51 1.96 -5.43
C VAL A 214 -19.79 1.16 -5.70
N VAL A 215 -19.95 0.62 -6.91
CA VAL A 215 -21.07 -0.26 -7.25
C VAL A 215 -21.05 -1.51 -6.39
N LEU A 216 -19.89 -2.14 -6.20
CA LEU A 216 -19.76 -3.31 -5.34
C LEU A 216 -20.16 -2.99 -3.89
N ASN A 217 -19.73 -1.84 -3.36
CA ASN A 217 -20.09 -1.39 -2.02
C ASN A 217 -21.60 -1.09 -1.89
N TYR A 218 -22.27 -0.69 -2.96
CA TYR A 218 -23.72 -0.53 -2.98
C TYR A 218 -24.47 -1.87 -3.00
N LEU A 219 -23.95 -2.87 -3.72
CA LEU A 219 -24.60 -4.17 -3.87
C LEU A 219 -24.38 -5.11 -2.68
N VAL A 220 -23.18 -5.11 -2.09
CA VAL A 220 -22.78 -6.02 -1.01
C VAL A 220 -21.95 -5.29 0.07
N PRO A 221 -22.53 -4.28 0.76
CA PRO A 221 -21.79 -3.38 1.65
C PRO A 221 -21.01 -4.09 2.77
N GLU A 222 -21.60 -5.12 3.38
CA GLU A 222 -20.99 -5.84 4.51
C GLU A 222 -19.72 -6.62 4.11
N GLU A 223 -19.72 -7.20 2.90
CA GLU A 223 -18.62 -8.05 2.42
C GLU A 223 -17.65 -7.31 1.48
N ALA A 224 -18.05 -6.17 0.92
CA ALA A 224 -17.28 -5.45 -0.09
C ALA A 224 -15.86 -5.12 0.38
N PHE A 225 -15.71 -4.71 1.64
CA PHE A 225 -14.40 -4.45 2.22
C PHE A 225 -13.52 -5.71 2.26
N ILE A 226 -14.06 -6.83 2.77
CA ILE A 226 -13.32 -8.10 2.87
C ILE A 226 -12.92 -8.60 1.48
N TYR A 227 -13.83 -8.56 0.50
CA TYR A 227 -13.53 -9.00 -0.85
C TYR A 227 -12.46 -8.15 -1.54
N VAL A 228 -12.59 -6.82 -1.48
CA VAL A 228 -11.63 -5.91 -2.11
C VAL A 228 -10.25 -6.04 -1.48
N THR A 229 -10.18 -6.05 -0.15
CA THR A 229 -8.91 -6.19 0.57
C THR A 229 -8.26 -7.55 0.35
N SER A 230 -9.04 -8.63 0.29
CA SER A 230 -8.52 -9.98 0.00
C SER A 230 -7.96 -10.09 -1.42
N ILE A 231 -8.68 -9.60 -2.42
CA ILE A 231 -8.21 -9.59 -3.83
C ILE A 231 -6.96 -8.71 -3.97
N ALA A 232 -6.96 -7.52 -3.35
CA ALA A 232 -5.81 -6.63 -3.35
C ALA A 232 -4.58 -7.30 -2.70
N THR A 233 -4.77 -8.03 -1.61
CA THR A 233 -3.69 -8.75 -0.92
C THR A 233 -3.09 -9.83 -1.81
N ILE A 234 -3.89 -10.60 -2.55
CA ILE A 234 -3.37 -11.56 -3.53
C ILE A 234 -2.55 -10.86 -4.61
N GLY A 235 -3.04 -9.73 -5.12
CA GLY A 235 -2.31 -8.90 -6.08
C GLY A 235 -0.97 -8.38 -5.52
N ALA A 236 -0.97 -7.96 -4.25
CA ALA A 236 0.23 -7.51 -3.55
C ALA A 236 1.24 -8.66 -3.37
N VAL A 237 0.77 -9.83 -2.92
CA VAL A 237 1.60 -11.03 -2.77
C VAL A 237 2.24 -11.42 -4.09
N TRP A 238 1.47 -11.43 -5.18
CA TRP A 238 1.98 -11.72 -6.51
C TRP A 238 3.05 -10.69 -6.96
N THR A 239 2.74 -9.41 -6.80
CA THR A 239 3.62 -8.30 -7.20
C THR A 239 4.95 -8.36 -6.44
N TRP A 240 4.90 -8.48 -5.12
CA TRP A 240 6.09 -8.59 -4.28
C TRP A 240 6.84 -9.91 -4.52
N GLY A 241 6.14 -11.00 -4.79
CA GLY A 241 6.74 -12.27 -5.21
C GLY A 241 7.58 -12.10 -6.48
N ILE A 242 7.05 -11.44 -7.51
CA ILE A 242 7.78 -11.13 -8.74
C ILE A 242 8.96 -10.19 -8.47
N ILE A 243 8.79 -9.14 -7.65
CA ILE A 243 9.87 -8.20 -7.32
C ILE A 243 11.04 -8.93 -6.66
N VAL A 244 10.78 -9.75 -5.64
CA VAL A 244 11.81 -10.50 -4.90
C VAL A 244 12.45 -11.55 -5.79
N PHE A 245 11.66 -12.26 -6.60
CA PHE A 245 12.20 -13.24 -7.55
C PHE A 245 13.08 -12.56 -8.62
N SER A 246 12.67 -11.40 -9.12
CA SER A 246 13.45 -10.59 -10.06
C SER A 246 14.75 -10.12 -9.43
N HIS A 247 14.73 -9.72 -8.15
CA HIS A 247 15.94 -9.37 -7.41
C HIS A 247 16.89 -10.57 -7.24
N LEU A 248 16.39 -11.78 -6.95
CA LEU A 248 17.21 -13.01 -6.95
C LEU A 248 17.88 -13.27 -8.30
N ARG A 249 17.13 -13.11 -9.41
CA ARG A 249 17.68 -13.23 -10.77
C ARG A 249 18.69 -12.14 -11.10
N TYR A 250 18.43 -10.90 -10.73
CA TYR A 250 19.35 -9.78 -10.86
C TYR A 250 20.68 -10.08 -10.16
N ARG A 251 20.65 -10.56 -8.91
CA ARG A 251 21.86 -10.92 -8.19
C ARG A 251 22.62 -12.09 -8.83
N ARG A 252 21.90 -13.04 -9.43
CA ARG A 252 22.54 -14.08 -10.25
C ARG A 252 23.20 -13.49 -11.49
N ALA A 253 22.54 -12.56 -12.19
CA ALA A 253 23.10 -11.89 -13.36
C ALA A 253 24.36 -11.06 -13.02
N VAL A 254 24.36 -10.33 -11.90
CA VAL A 254 25.54 -9.58 -11.42
C VAL A 254 26.71 -10.52 -11.12
N ARG A 255 26.46 -11.65 -10.44
CA ARG A 255 27.51 -12.66 -10.16
C ARG A 255 28.10 -13.27 -11.43
N LEU A 256 27.31 -13.37 -12.50
CA LEU A 256 27.74 -13.88 -13.80
C LEU A 256 28.36 -12.79 -14.71
N GLY A 257 28.43 -11.53 -14.26
CA GLY A 257 28.93 -10.42 -15.06
C GLY A 257 27.96 -9.91 -16.13
N HIS A 258 26.71 -10.36 -16.14
CA HIS A 258 25.68 -9.94 -17.12
C HIS A 258 24.98 -8.62 -16.76
N ALA A 259 25.22 -8.09 -15.55
CA ALA A 259 24.61 -6.84 -15.08
C ALA A 259 25.53 -6.10 -14.09
N ALA A 260 25.45 -4.78 -14.07
CA ALA A 260 26.20 -3.95 -13.12
C ALA A 260 25.63 -4.05 -11.69
N ALA A 261 26.51 -4.03 -10.69
CA ALA A 261 26.12 -4.02 -9.30
C ALA A 261 25.65 -2.62 -8.87
N VAL A 262 24.54 -2.54 -8.13
CA VAL A 262 24.06 -1.29 -7.53
C VAL A 262 24.79 -0.97 -6.22
N ALA A 263 24.93 0.32 -5.92
CA ALA A 263 25.55 0.82 -4.69
C ALA A 263 24.67 0.57 -3.46
N TYR A 264 23.35 0.79 -3.58
CA TYR A 264 22.39 0.53 -2.51
C TYR A 264 21.95 -0.94 -2.54
N ARG A 265 22.30 -1.70 -1.51
CA ARG A 265 22.14 -3.17 -1.46
C ARG A 265 21.12 -3.58 -0.40
N MET A 266 20.36 -4.64 -0.71
CA MET A 266 19.47 -5.28 0.26
C MET A 266 20.30 -5.99 1.35
N PRO A 267 20.16 -5.62 2.63
CA PRO A 267 20.87 -6.28 3.73
C PRO A 267 20.53 -7.77 3.81
N GLY A 268 21.52 -8.60 4.11
CA GLY A 268 21.34 -10.05 4.31
C GLY A 268 20.90 -10.85 3.07
N ALA A 269 20.93 -10.27 1.87
CA ALA A 269 20.56 -10.99 0.67
C ALA A 269 21.60 -12.09 0.36
N PRO A 270 21.21 -13.32 -0.05
CA PRO A 270 19.86 -13.69 -0.51
C PRO A 270 18.95 -14.27 0.59
N PHE A 271 19.43 -14.46 1.81
CA PHE A 271 18.62 -15.03 2.90
C PHE A 271 17.32 -14.23 3.12
N THR A 272 17.43 -12.90 3.13
CA THR A 272 16.27 -12.01 3.25
C THR A 272 15.28 -12.11 2.09
N ASN A 273 15.70 -12.57 0.91
CA ASN A 273 14.76 -12.78 -0.21
C ASN A 273 13.91 -14.03 0.04
N TRP A 274 14.55 -15.12 0.45
CA TRP A 274 13.84 -16.35 0.80
C TRP A 274 12.93 -16.16 1.99
N PHE A 275 13.35 -15.37 2.99
CA PHE A 275 12.50 -14.99 4.11
C PHE A 275 11.22 -14.28 3.65
N VAL A 276 11.33 -13.29 2.76
CA VAL A 276 10.15 -12.59 2.21
C VAL A 276 9.26 -13.54 1.42
N LEU A 277 9.82 -14.42 0.58
CA LEU A 277 9.02 -15.40 -0.16
C LEU A 277 8.28 -16.38 0.77
N ALA A 278 8.94 -16.82 1.85
CA ALA A 278 8.30 -17.67 2.87
C ALA A 278 7.17 -16.93 3.60
N PHE A 279 7.39 -15.66 3.97
CA PHE A 279 6.36 -14.81 4.57
C PHE A 279 5.15 -14.64 3.65
N LEU A 280 5.37 -14.34 2.37
CA LEU A 280 4.30 -14.22 1.38
C LEU A 280 3.53 -15.55 1.21
N ALA A 281 4.22 -16.70 1.27
CA ALA A 281 3.58 -18.01 1.26
C ALA A 281 2.69 -18.23 2.50
N VAL A 282 3.14 -17.81 3.69
CA VAL A 282 2.32 -17.86 4.92
C VAL A 282 1.06 -17.02 4.75
N VAL A 283 1.15 -15.80 4.19
CA VAL A 283 -0.02 -14.94 3.94
C VAL A 283 -1.02 -15.62 3.00
N LEU A 284 -0.56 -16.31 1.95
CA LEU A 284 -1.45 -17.09 1.08
C LEU A 284 -2.13 -18.24 1.81
N VAL A 285 -1.41 -18.92 2.70
CA VAL A 285 -2.00 -19.98 3.53
C VAL A 285 -3.08 -19.39 4.45
N CYS A 286 -2.83 -18.26 5.12
CA CYS A 286 -3.83 -17.57 5.94
C CYS A 286 -5.11 -17.25 5.14
N LEU A 287 -4.95 -16.63 3.97
CA LEU A 287 -6.06 -16.31 3.07
C LEU A 287 -6.86 -17.55 2.64
N SER A 288 -6.20 -18.70 2.53
CA SER A 288 -6.83 -19.97 2.16
C SER A 288 -7.57 -20.63 3.31
N LEU A 289 -7.13 -20.42 4.55
CA LEU A 289 -7.76 -21.03 5.72
C LEU A 289 -9.02 -20.27 6.14
N ASP A 290 -9.01 -18.94 6.04
CA ASP A 290 -10.15 -18.09 6.40
C ASP A 290 -11.24 -18.15 5.31
N ALA A 291 -12.47 -18.52 5.72
CA ALA A 291 -13.60 -18.71 4.82
C ALA A 291 -14.04 -17.40 4.13
N SER A 292 -13.90 -16.26 4.81
CA SER A 292 -14.31 -14.94 4.31
C SER A 292 -13.38 -14.43 3.20
N THR A 293 -12.09 -14.74 3.31
CA THR A 293 -11.07 -14.28 2.36
C THR A 293 -10.81 -15.27 1.22
N ARG A 294 -11.13 -16.56 1.41
CA ARG A 294 -10.85 -17.64 0.44
C ARG A 294 -11.48 -17.40 -0.92
N VAL A 295 -12.59 -16.67 -0.99
CA VAL A 295 -13.25 -16.28 -2.24
C VAL A 295 -12.27 -15.61 -3.21
N ALA A 296 -11.35 -14.80 -2.70
CA ALA A 296 -10.35 -14.12 -3.51
C ALA A 296 -9.39 -15.11 -4.21
N LEU A 297 -9.08 -16.25 -3.57
CA LEU A 297 -8.23 -17.30 -4.15
C LEU A 297 -8.91 -18.07 -5.29
N TYR A 298 -10.25 -18.16 -5.29
CA TYR A 298 -10.98 -18.75 -6.41
C TYR A 298 -11.03 -17.81 -7.62
N ILE A 299 -11.12 -16.51 -7.37
CA ILE A 299 -11.17 -15.48 -8.41
C ILE A 299 -9.77 -15.25 -9.01
N ALA A 300 -8.71 -15.40 -8.22
CA ALA A 300 -7.35 -15.13 -8.66
C ALA A 300 -6.91 -15.92 -9.92
N PRO A 301 -7.12 -17.25 -10.04
CA PRO A 301 -6.83 -17.99 -11.27
C PRO A 301 -7.57 -17.46 -12.49
N LEU A 302 -8.85 -17.11 -12.35
CA LEU A 302 -9.64 -16.51 -13.43
C LEU A 302 -9.03 -15.17 -13.85
N TRP A 303 -8.67 -14.33 -12.88
CA TRP A 303 -8.01 -13.05 -13.13
C TRP A 303 -6.66 -13.22 -13.84
N PHE A 304 -5.79 -14.12 -13.37
CA PHE A 304 -4.52 -14.41 -14.03
C PHE A 304 -4.68 -15.04 -15.41
N ALA A 305 -5.72 -15.86 -15.62
CA ALA A 305 -6.05 -16.37 -16.95
C ALA A 305 -6.44 -15.24 -17.91
N LEU A 306 -7.30 -14.31 -17.48
CA LEU A 306 -7.66 -13.12 -18.25
C LEU A 306 -6.43 -12.25 -18.58
N LEU A 307 -5.56 -12.00 -17.59
CA LEU A 307 -4.31 -11.28 -17.81
C LEU A 307 -3.39 -12.01 -18.79
N THR A 308 -3.30 -13.34 -18.71
CA THR A 308 -2.48 -14.15 -19.62
C THR A 308 -3.01 -14.11 -21.05
N ILE A 309 -4.34 -14.20 -21.22
CA ILE A 309 -4.99 -14.05 -22.52
C ILE A 309 -4.72 -12.66 -23.07
N GLY A 310 -4.98 -11.61 -22.28
CA GLY A 310 -4.69 -10.22 -22.65
C GLY A 310 -3.23 -10.03 -23.05
N TYR A 311 -2.30 -10.52 -22.23
CA TYR A 311 -0.88 -10.49 -22.56
C TYR A 311 -0.58 -11.22 -23.87
N ARG A 312 -1.13 -12.41 -24.13
CA ARG A 312 -0.88 -13.12 -25.39
C ARG A 312 -1.47 -12.41 -26.62
N LEU A 313 -2.60 -11.73 -26.47
CA LEU A 313 -3.23 -10.97 -27.55
C LEU A 313 -2.44 -9.72 -27.92
N TYR A 314 -1.82 -9.06 -26.94
CA TYR A 314 -1.05 -7.83 -27.19
C TYR A 314 0.46 -8.07 -27.27
N ALA A 315 1.00 -9.16 -26.72
CA ALA A 315 2.43 -9.40 -26.61
C ALA A 315 3.09 -9.47 -27.99
N VAL A 316 3.99 -8.53 -28.19
CA VAL A 316 4.91 -8.50 -29.31
C VAL A 316 5.86 -9.70 -29.29
N LYS A 317 6.04 -10.31 -30.48
CA LYS A 317 6.94 -11.46 -30.71
C LYS A 317 8.34 -11.17 -30.16
N PRO A 318 9.07 -12.18 -29.63
CA PRO A 318 10.38 -12.00 -28.99
C PRO A 318 11.40 -11.22 -29.83
N GLU A 319 11.39 -11.42 -31.15
CA GLU A 319 12.28 -10.76 -32.12
C GLU A 319 12.13 -9.24 -32.14
N GLN A 320 10.90 -8.74 -31.98
CA GLN A 320 10.60 -7.31 -31.94
C GLN A 320 10.89 -6.69 -30.56
N ARG A 321 11.08 -7.49 -29.49
CA ARG A 321 11.51 -6.99 -28.18
C ARG A 321 13.00 -6.64 -28.16
N GLN A 322 13.81 -7.46 -28.83
CA GLN A 322 15.26 -7.22 -28.93
C GLN A 322 15.54 -5.95 -29.74
N SER A 323 14.81 -5.72 -30.84
CA SER A 323 14.96 -4.50 -31.63
C SER A 323 14.49 -3.23 -30.90
N LEU A 324 13.43 -3.32 -30.09
CA LEU A 324 12.98 -2.19 -29.25
C LEU A 324 13.98 -1.87 -28.12
N ALA A 325 14.54 -2.89 -27.46
CA ALA A 325 15.54 -2.69 -26.42
C ALA A 325 16.83 -2.06 -26.98
N GLN A 326 17.25 -2.47 -28.18
CA GLN A 326 18.38 -1.89 -28.90
C GLN A 326 18.11 -0.44 -29.34
N ALA A 327 16.91 -0.15 -29.86
CA ALA A 327 16.53 1.21 -30.26
C ALA A 327 16.47 2.18 -29.06
N GLN A 328 16.04 1.70 -27.88
CA GLN A 328 16.02 2.51 -26.66
C GLN A 328 17.42 2.78 -26.10
N GLN A 329 18.35 1.82 -26.20
CA GLN A 329 19.75 2.03 -25.82
C GLN A 329 20.49 3.00 -26.75
N GLN A 330 20.03 3.17 -28.00
CA GLN A 330 20.60 4.13 -28.95
C GLN A 330 20.03 5.54 -28.81
N ALA A 331 18.90 5.70 -28.12
CA ALA A 331 18.22 6.98 -27.94
C ALA A 331 18.48 7.64 -26.57
N ALA A 332 19.18 6.95 -25.66
CA ALA A 332 19.60 7.43 -24.34
C ALA A 332 21.09 7.79 -24.35
#